data_AF-A0ABD3PZP6-F1
#
_entry.id   AF-A0ABD3PZP6-F1
#
_cell.length_a   1.000
_cell.length_b   1.000
_cell.length_c   1.000
_cell.angle_alpha   90.00
_cell.angle_beta   90.00
_cell.angle_gamma   90.00
#
_symmetry.space_group_name_H-M   'P 1'
#
loop_
_entity.id
_entity.type
_entity.pdbx_description
1 polymer ?
#
loop_
_entity_poly.entity_id
_entity_poly.type
_entity_poly.pdbx_seq_one_letter_code
_entity_poly.pdbx_strand_id
1 'polypeptide(L)'
;MASKVVDYKKVLTSWAKENGIEINAASLLSKSKGKEQKLFLRLAKQYDKPNPLNGVFKAQVQNINTEDYRKVAELYLSIFYPSEAGELDALMLRYKGDEKNLIAKLQANFNACDVVDPNSIVDYAEILTKFLNDADKDRVSEVESTLAKCQGRETILFAVLSKEYKLPNPLNGVFLSRVDSIYTTDYVALARLYLSIFNPKIAYRTEALVRQYRGNESELFAKLASKFHAVNPLAHVVSNQVCNSPTKTDRSSIQAQSPGIAA
;
A
#
# COMPACT_ATOMS: atom_id res chain seq x y z
N MET A 1 -11.71 21.46 -2.10
CA MET A 1 -11.71 20.50 -0.99
C MET A 1 -10.80 21.04 0.10
N ALA A 2 -11.23 21.04 1.37
CA ALA A 2 -10.48 21.64 2.45
C ALA A 2 -9.14 20.92 2.65
N SER A 3 -8.02 21.61 2.40
CA SER A 3 -6.67 21.14 2.70
C SER A 3 -6.61 20.80 4.19
N LYS A 4 -6.41 19.52 4.53
CA LYS A 4 -6.15 19.12 5.92
C LYS A 4 -4.82 19.76 6.31
N VAL A 5 -4.91 20.86 7.05
CA VAL A 5 -3.75 21.58 7.59
C VAL A 5 -2.90 20.55 8.34
N VAL A 6 -1.69 20.31 7.84
CA VAL A 6 -0.74 19.38 8.45
C VAL A 6 -0.38 19.93 9.83
N ASP A 7 -0.64 19.17 10.88
CA ASP A 7 -0.22 19.53 12.25
C ASP A 7 1.28 19.26 12.41
N TYR A 8 2.09 20.21 11.95
CA TYR A 8 3.55 20.12 11.99
C TYR A 8 4.09 19.94 13.41
N LYS A 9 3.41 20.44 14.45
CA LYS A 9 3.83 20.26 15.84
C LYS A 9 3.74 18.80 16.25
N LYS A 10 2.59 18.17 15.98
CA LYS A 10 2.38 16.76 16.30
C LYS A 10 3.38 15.87 15.56
N VAL A 11 3.57 16.11 14.26
CA VAL A 11 4.51 15.34 13.41
C VAL A 11 5.93 15.41 13.96
N LEU A 12 6.40 16.61 14.28
CA LEU A 12 7.75 16.83 14.77
C LEU A 12 7.99 16.18 16.14
N THR A 13 7.01 16.25 17.05
CA THR A 13 7.11 15.62 18.37
C THR A 13 7.10 14.09 18.29
N SER A 14 6.27 13.49 17.43
CA SER A 14 6.24 12.04 17.26
C SER A 14 7.54 11.52 16.69
N TRP A 15 8.02 12.13 15.60
CA TRP A 15 9.28 11.74 14.97
C TRP A 15 10.48 11.85 15.91
N ALA A 16 10.54 12.91 16.70
CA ALA A 16 11.63 13.10 17.65
C ALA A 16 11.62 12.04 18.76
N LYS A 17 10.43 11.71 19.29
CA LYS A 17 10.26 10.65 20.28
C LYS A 17 10.66 9.28 19.72
N GLU A 18 10.24 8.96 18.50
CA GLU A 18 10.57 7.70 17.80
C GLU A 18 12.07 7.54 17.55
N ASN A 19 12.79 8.65 17.33
CA ASN A 19 14.22 8.63 17.07
C ASN A 19 15.10 8.91 18.31
N GLY A 20 14.49 9.04 19.50
CA GLY A 20 15.21 9.35 20.74
C GLY A 20 15.88 10.74 20.74
N ILE A 21 15.34 11.68 19.95
CA ILE A 21 15.89 13.03 19.79
C ILE A 21 15.12 13.99 20.70
N GLU A 22 15.83 14.74 21.53
CA GLU A 22 15.22 15.79 22.34
C GLU A 22 15.20 17.11 21.56
N ILE A 23 14.01 17.56 21.14
CA ILE A 23 13.82 18.83 20.45
C ILE A 23 12.69 19.65 21.06
N ASN A 24 12.88 20.97 21.10
CA ASN A 24 11.79 21.90 21.41
C ASN A 24 11.01 22.24 20.12
N ALA A 25 10.04 21.38 19.80
CA ALA A 25 9.23 21.52 18.59
C ALA A 25 8.52 22.88 18.47
N ALA A 26 8.03 23.44 19.59
CA ALA A 26 7.33 24.72 19.60
C ALA A 26 8.26 25.89 19.23
N SER A 27 9.48 25.90 19.77
CA SER A 27 10.50 26.92 19.49
C SER A 27 11.05 26.82 18.06
N LEU A 28 11.23 25.59 17.54
CA LEU A 28 11.71 25.39 16.16
C LEU A 28 10.67 25.79 15.11
N LEU A 29 9.40 25.47 15.36
CA LEU A 29 8.30 25.83 14.46
C LEU A 29 8.00 27.33 14.50
N SER A 30 8.08 27.99 15.66
CA SER A 30 7.88 29.44 15.74
C SER A 30 8.97 30.22 14.98
N LYS A 31 10.22 29.73 15.00
CA LYS A 31 11.34 30.30 14.23
C LYS A 31 11.28 30.00 12.73
N SER A 32 10.53 28.98 12.33
CA SER A 32 10.47 28.49 10.95
C SER A 32 9.10 28.69 10.32
N LYS A 33 8.33 29.69 10.79
CA LYS A 33 6.96 29.94 10.33
C LYS A 33 6.91 30.18 8.81
N GLY A 34 6.12 29.39 8.10
CA GLY A 34 6.00 29.39 6.63
C GLY A 34 7.16 28.70 5.89
N LYS A 35 8.11 28.09 6.61
CA LYS A 35 9.23 27.30 6.06
C LYS A 35 9.42 26.00 6.85
N GLU A 36 8.37 25.52 7.48
CA GLU A 36 8.37 24.34 8.35
C GLU A 36 8.91 23.11 7.60
N GLN A 37 8.56 22.95 6.31
CA GLN A 37 8.99 21.83 5.47
C GLN A 37 10.51 21.81 5.26
N LYS A 38 11.14 22.99 5.17
CA LYS A 38 12.61 23.12 5.09
C LYS A 38 13.28 22.80 6.43
N LEU A 39 12.63 23.11 7.55
CA LEU A 39 13.09 22.70 8.87
C LEU A 39 13.09 21.16 8.98
N PHE A 40 12.01 20.49 8.58
CA PHE A 40 11.92 19.02 8.58
C PHE A 40 13.03 18.38 7.73
N LEU A 41 13.27 18.90 6.52
CA LEU A 41 14.36 18.42 5.67
C LEU A 41 15.74 18.63 6.29
N ARG A 42 15.96 19.77 6.96
CA ARG A 42 17.23 20.05 7.64
C ARG A 42 17.46 19.09 8.80
N LEU A 43 16.43 18.82 9.61
CA LEU A 43 16.51 17.89 10.73
C LEU A 43 16.76 16.46 10.24
N ALA A 44 16.06 16.03 9.18
CA ALA A 44 16.29 14.73 8.54
C ALA A 44 17.76 14.55 8.14
N LYS A 45 18.36 15.56 7.49
CA LYS A 45 19.78 15.54 7.11
C LYS A 45 20.73 15.62 8.31
N GLN A 46 20.38 16.41 9.33
CA GLN A 46 21.23 16.62 10.51
C GLN A 46 21.35 15.34 11.36
N TYR A 47 20.29 14.56 11.45
CA TYR A 47 20.25 13.33 12.26
C TYR A 47 20.40 12.05 11.43
N ASP A 48 20.62 12.17 10.12
CA ASP A 48 20.65 11.05 9.15
C ASP A 48 19.42 10.12 9.29
N LYS A 49 18.23 10.74 9.34
CA LYS A 49 16.94 10.06 9.52
C LYS A 49 15.97 10.39 8.38
N PRO A 50 14.97 9.53 8.13
CA PRO A 50 13.92 9.82 7.16
C PRO A 50 13.18 11.13 7.47
N ASN A 51 12.72 11.81 6.42
CA ASN A 51 11.99 13.06 6.56
C ASN A 51 10.72 12.84 7.41
N PRO A 52 10.50 13.62 8.49
CA PRO A 52 9.34 13.45 9.37
C PRO A 52 8.00 13.57 8.63
N LEU A 53 7.95 14.37 7.57
CA LEU A 53 6.76 14.54 6.74
C LEU A 53 6.43 13.28 5.92
N ASN A 54 7.36 12.33 5.77
CA ASN A 54 7.10 11.06 5.07
C ASN A 54 6.01 10.25 5.76
N GLY A 55 5.89 10.28 7.09
CA GLY A 55 4.81 9.58 7.79
C GLY A 55 3.43 10.13 7.43
N VAL A 56 3.29 11.45 7.36
CA VAL A 56 2.04 12.11 6.93
C VAL A 56 1.76 11.81 5.48
N PHE A 57 2.78 11.89 4.63
CA PHE A 57 2.66 11.59 3.22
C PHE A 57 2.20 10.15 3.00
N LYS A 58 2.82 9.16 3.65
CA LYS A 58 2.42 7.75 3.61
C LYS A 58 0.97 7.54 4.05
N ALA A 59 0.53 8.21 5.12
CA ALA A 59 -0.85 8.07 5.59
C ALA A 59 -1.88 8.66 4.62
N GLN A 60 -1.54 9.79 3.97
CA GLN A 60 -2.46 10.44 3.03
C GLN A 60 -2.44 9.76 1.66
N VAL A 61 -1.30 9.20 1.24
CA VAL A 61 -1.17 8.60 -0.07
C VAL A 61 -1.96 7.30 -0.24
N GLN A 62 -2.22 6.59 0.86
CA GLN A 62 -3.10 5.42 0.89
C GLN A 62 -4.54 5.73 0.46
N ASN A 63 -4.95 7.01 0.48
CA ASN A 63 -6.31 7.43 0.13
C ASN A 63 -6.42 8.01 -1.29
N ILE A 64 -5.35 8.00 -2.08
CA ILE A 64 -5.36 8.52 -3.45
C ILE A 64 -4.96 7.44 -4.46
N ASN A 65 -5.45 7.56 -5.69
CA ASN A 65 -5.00 6.72 -6.79
C ASN A 65 -3.57 7.14 -7.19
N THR A 66 -2.59 6.25 -7.00
CA THR A 66 -1.17 6.49 -7.33
C THR A 66 -0.87 6.49 -8.83
N GLU A 67 -1.81 6.04 -9.66
CA GLU A 67 -1.74 6.17 -11.12
C GLU A 67 -2.18 7.57 -11.60
N ASP A 68 -2.86 8.33 -10.74
CA ASP A 68 -3.22 9.73 -10.99
C ASP A 68 -2.06 10.64 -10.56
N TYR A 69 -1.09 10.82 -11.45
CA TYR A 69 0.09 11.64 -11.19
C TYR A 69 -0.25 13.07 -10.78
N ARG A 70 -1.41 13.60 -11.21
CA ARG A 70 -1.86 14.93 -10.80
C ARG A 70 -2.20 14.96 -9.31
N LYS A 71 -2.95 13.97 -8.82
CA LYS A 71 -3.26 13.85 -7.38
C LYS A 71 -2.02 13.58 -6.53
N VAL A 72 -1.09 12.77 -7.05
CA VAL A 72 0.19 12.52 -6.36
C VAL A 72 1.01 13.81 -6.26
N ALA A 73 1.12 14.57 -7.36
CA ALA A 73 1.79 15.86 -7.37
C ALA A 73 1.09 16.89 -6.45
N GLU A 74 -0.23 16.95 -6.47
CA GLU A 74 -1.03 17.80 -5.58
C GLU A 74 -0.76 17.45 -4.11
N LEU A 75 -0.72 16.16 -3.78
CA LEU A 75 -0.40 15.70 -2.43
C LEU A 75 1.02 16.11 -2.01
N TYR A 76 2.02 15.92 -2.90
CA TYR A 76 3.39 16.38 -2.64
C TYR A 76 3.45 17.87 -2.37
N LEU A 77 2.83 18.68 -3.23
CA LEU A 77 2.83 20.12 -3.06
C LEU A 77 2.08 20.50 -1.77
N SER A 78 0.92 19.91 -1.48
CA SER A 78 0.18 20.24 -0.26
C SER A 78 0.97 19.98 1.04
N ILE A 79 1.82 18.95 1.07
CA ILE A 79 2.57 18.54 2.26
C ILE A 79 3.94 19.24 2.34
N PHE A 80 4.68 19.25 1.23
CA PHE A 80 6.07 19.69 1.17
C PHE A 80 6.24 21.12 0.62
N TYR A 81 5.27 21.62 -0.15
CA TYR A 81 5.28 22.96 -0.77
C TYR A 81 3.89 23.62 -0.83
N PRO A 82 3.22 23.86 0.31
CA PRO A 82 1.88 24.44 0.28
C PRO A 82 1.86 25.83 -0.37
N SER A 83 3.00 26.53 -0.43
CA SER A 83 3.17 27.79 -1.14
C SER A 83 3.18 27.65 -2.67
N GLU A 84 3.65 26.52 -3.21
CA GLU A 84 3.73 26.24 -4.66
C GLU A 84 2.55 25.38 -5.13
N ALA A 85 1.58 25.09 -4.24
CA ALA A 85 0.38 24.32 -4.60
C ALA A 85 -0.43 24.97 -5.73
N GLY A 86 -0.36 26.31 -5.88
CA GLY A 86 -0.97 27.04 -7.00
C GLY A 86 -0.24 26.86 -8.34
N GLU A 87 1.00 26.36 -8.34
CA GLU A 87 1.79 26.10 -9.55
C GLU A 87 1.56 24.69 -10.12
N LEU A 88 0.72 23.88 -9.46
CA LEU A 88 0.44 22.50 -9.88
C LEU A 88 0.10 22.40 -11.37
N ASP A 89 -0.81 23.23 -11.86
CA ASP A 89 -1.24 23.17 -13.26
C ASP A 89 -0.11 23.53 -14.24
N ALA A 90 0.76 24.48 -13.88
CA ALA A 90 1.93 24.83 -14.66
C ALA A 90 2.99 23.71 -14.65
N LEU A 91 3.18 23.06 -13.50
CA LEU A 91 4.05 21.90 -13.34
C LEU A 91 3.57 20.71 -14.19
N MET A 92 2.27 20.40 -14.11
CA MET A 92 1.65 19.32 -14.88
C MET A 92 1.72 19.59 -16.38
N LEU A 93 1.58 20.85 -16.81
CA LEU A 93 1.71 21.21 -18.22
C LEU A 93 3.17 21.07 -18.71
N ARG A 94 4.13 21.50 -17.90
CA ARG A 94 5.56 21.43 -18.23
C ARG A 94 6.08 19.99 -18.33
N TYR A 95 5.52 19.09 -17.52
CA TYR A 95 5.89 17.68 -17.47
C TYR A 95 4.86 16.76 -18.12
N LYS A 96 4.03 17.29 -19.03
CA LYS A 96 3.00 16.51 -19.73
C LYS A 96 3.66 15.38 -20.53
N GLY A 97 3.30 14.13 -20.23
CA GLY A 97 3.89 12.92 -20.80
C GLY A 97 5.20 12.46 -20.13
N ASP A 98 5.71 13.19 -19.13
CA ASP A 98 6.86 12.81 -18.30
C ASP A 98 6.56 13.03 -16.80
N GLU A 99 5.31 12.75 -16.40
CA GLU A 99 4.83 13.01 -15.04
C GLU A 99 5.57 12.17 -14.00
N LYS A 100 6.07 10.99 -14.38
CA LYS A 100 6.93 10.16 -13.52
C LYS A 100 8.20 10.88 -13.09
N ASN A 101 8.85 11.60 -14.01
CA ASN A 101 10.05 12.36 -13.73
C ASN A 101 9.74 13.58 -12.84
N LEU A 102 8.56 14.19 -13.02
CA LEU A 102 8.09 15.23 -12.10
C LEU A 102 8.03 14.70 -10.66
N ILE A 103 7.38 13.55 -10.45
CA ILE A 103 7.28 12.96 -9.12
C ILE A 103 8.67 12.55 -8.58
N ALA A 104 9.54 11.99 -9.40
CA ALA A 104 10.92 11.64 -9.02
C ALA A 104 11.73 12.87 -8.58
N LYS A 105 11.55 14.02 -9.24
CA LYS A 105 12.20 15.28 -8.83
C LYS A 105 11.64 15.81 -7.52
N LEU A 106 10.31 15.76 -7.33
CA LEU A 106 9.67 16.15 -6.08
C LEU A 106 10.17 15.29 -4.92
N GLN A 107 10.34 13.98 -5.15
CA GLN A 107 10.93 13.04 -4.19
C GLN A 107 12.36 13.39 -3.82
N ALA A 108 13.23 13.51 -4.84
CA ALA A 108 14.66 13.76 -4.66
C ALA A 108 14.91 15.06 -3.88
N ASN A 109 14.11 16.10 -4.13
CA ASN A 109 14.27 17.38 -3.44
C ASN A 109 14.01 17.29 -1.92
N PHE A 110 13.16 16.38 -1.46
CA PHE A 110 12.73 16.31 -0.05
C PHE A 110 13.20 15.07 0.69
N ASN A 111 13.98 14.21 0.01
CA ASN A 111 14.23 12.85 0.49
C ASN A 111 12.90 12.18 0.88
N ALA A 112 11.87 12.45 0.07
CA ALA A 112 10.52 12.03 0.37
C ALA A 112 10.28 10.59 -0.10
N CYS A 113 9.40 9.88 0.60
CA CYS A 113 9.10 8.48 0.29
C CYS A 113 8.65 8.35 -1.17
N ASP A 114 9.13 7.33 -1.89
CA ASP A 114 8.70 7.10 -3.26
C ASP A 114 7.24 6.58 -3.26
N VAL A 115 6.43 7.06 -4.18
CA VAL A 115 5.02 6.66 -4.34
C VAL A 115 4.80 5.88 -5.63
N VAL A 116 5.72 6.07 -6.56
CA VAL A 116 5.65 5.61 -7.94
C VAL A 116 6.48 4.34 -8.10
N ASP A 117 7.39 4.06 -7.16
CA ASP A 117 7.88 2.71 -6.95
C ASP A 117 6.83 1.88 -6.16
N PRO A 118 6.20 0.87 -6.78
CA PRO A 118 5.29 -0.03 -6.07
C PRO A 118 5.91 -0.72 -4.85
N ASN A 119 7.25 -0.74 -4.73
CA ASN A 119 7.97 -1.26 -3.58
C ASN A 119 8.04 -0.32 -2.37
N SER A 120 7.80 0.98 -2.55
CA SER A 120 8.10 2.00 -1.52
C SER A 120 6.94 2.27 -0.54
N ILE A 121 5.73 1.81 -0.86
CA ILE A 121 4.55 1.96 0.01
C ILE A 121 4.42 0.78 0.99
N VAL A 122 5.17 -0.31 0.79
CA VAL A 122 5.09 -1.50 1.62
C VAL A 122 6.16 -1.43 2.70
N ASP A 123 5.76 -1.19 3.95
CA ASP A 123 6.69 -1.20 5.09
C ASP A 123 7.06 -2.64 5.45
N TYR A 124 8.05 -3.20 4.73
CA TYR A 124 8.48 -4.57 4.93
C TYR A 124 9.03 -4.83 6.34
N ALA A 125 9.58 -3.81 7.00
CA ALA A 125 10.07 -3.92 8.38
C ALA A 125 8.91 -4.12 9.37
N GLU A 126 7.86 -3.32 9.26
CA GLU A 126 6.67 -3.49 10.09
C GLU A 126 5.97 -4.83 9.85
N ILE A 127 5.84 -5.24 8.58
CA ILE A 127 5.18 -6.49 8.19
C ILE A 127 5.96 -7.70 8.69
N LEU A 128 7.29 -7.70 8.54
CA LEU A 128 8.14 -8.79 9.02
C LEU A 128 8.17 -8.85 10.55
N THR A 129 8.19 -7.71 11.21
CA THR A 129 8.12 -7.63 12.68
C THR A 129 6.82 -8.22 13.21
N LYS A 130 5.68 -7.89 12.58
CA LYS A 130 4.38 -8.47 12.96
C LYS A 130 4.35 -9.98 12.73
N PHE A 131 4.79 -10.43 11.55
CA PHE A 131 4.84 -11.86 11.22
C PHE A 131 5.72 -12.66 12.18
N LEU A 132 6.92 -12.16 12.50
CA LEU A 132 7.82 -12.82 13.44
C LEU A 132 7.31 -12.73 14.89
N ASN A 133 6.63 -11.66 15.31
CA ASN A 133 6.01 -11.64 16.64
C ASN A 133 4.99 -12.76 16.85
N ASP A 134 4.28 -13.15 15.79
CA ASP A 134 3.29 -14.23 15.83
C ASP A 134 3.94 -15.62 15.64
N ALA A 135 5.02 -15.71 14.87
CA ALA A 135 5.69 -16.98 14.55
C ALA A 135 6.86 -17.33 15.50
N ASP A 136 7.79 -16.39 15.70
CA ASP A 136 9.02 -16.53 16.48
C ASP A 136 9.54 -15.16 16.97
N LYS A 137 9.29 -14.87 18.25
CA LYS A 137 9.61 -13.58 18.88
C LYS A 137 11.11 -13.32 19.02
N ASP A 138 11.94 -14.37 19.06
CA ASP A 138 13.39 -14.22 19.26
C ASP A 138 14.06 -13.64 18.01
N ARG A 139 13.51 -13.96 16.83
CA ARG A 139 14.00 -13.47 15.52
C ARG A 139 13.55 -12.05 15.17
N VAL A 140 12.70 -11.42 15.98
CA VAL A 140 12.26 -10.03 15.75
C VAL A 140 13.44 -9.06 15.82
N SER A 141 14.43 -9.34 16.68
CA SER A 141 15.67 -8.55 16.77
C SER A 141 16.54 -8.61 15.51
N GLU A 142 16.35 -9.63 14.67
CA GLU A 142 17.10 -9.85 13.42
C GLU A 142 16.41 -9.25 12.19
N VAL A 143 15.24 -8.63 12.34
CA VAL A 143 14.43 -8.08 11.23
C VAL A 143 15.24 -7.13 10.36
N GLU A 144 15.92 -6.15 10.98
CA GLU A 144 16.70 -5.16 10.23
C GLU A 144 17.89 -5.80 9.50
N SER A 145 18.59 -6.74 10.14
CA SER A 145 19.72 -7.47 9.53
C SER A 145 19.26 -8.34 8.35
N THR A 146 18.11 -8.99 8.50
CA THR A 146 17.53 -9.86 7.47
C THR A 146 17.05 -9.04 6.28
N LEU A 147 16.39 -7.91 6.52
CA LEU A 147 15.95 -7.02 5.44
C LEU A 147 17.12 -6.37 4.71
N ALA A 148 18.18 -5.98 5.42
CA ALA A 148 19.40 -5.48 4.79
C ALA A 148 20.06 -6.52 3.87
N LYS A 149 20.09 -7.80 4.29
CA LYS A 149 20.61 -8.91 3.47
C LYS A 149 19.69 -9.28 2.30
N CYS A 150 18.39 -9.09 2.47
CA CYS A 150 17.37 -9.46 1.49
C CYS A 150 16.85 -8.27 0.67
N GLN A 151 17.59 -7.16 0.62
CA GLN A 151 17.19 -5.97 -0.10
C GLN A 151 16.93 -6.27 -1.59
N GLY A 152 15.73 -5.93 -2.08
CA GLY A 152 15.24 -6.25 -3.43
C GLY A 152 14.81 -7.71 -3.65
N ARG A 153 14.71 -8.51 -2.58
CA ARG A 153 14.21 -9.90 -2.55
C ARG A 153 13.26 -10.15 -1.36
N GLU A 154 12.72 -9.10 -0.78
CA GLU A 154 11.85 -9.13 0.40
C GLU A 154 10.64 -10.04 0.15
N THR A 155 10.05 -10.00 -1.03
CA THR A 155 8.91 -10.85 -1.40
C THR A 155 9.23 -12.35 -1.38
N ILE A 156 10.47 -12.70 -1.74
CA ILE A 156 10.97 -14.08 -1.69
C ILE A 156 11.23 -14.48 -0.23
N LEU A 157 11.81 -13.58 0.57
CA LEU A 157 12.00 -13.79 2.01
C LEU A 157 10.67 -14.13 2.68
N PHE A 158 9.63 -13.33 2.44
CA PHE A 158 8.30 -13.61 3.00
C PHE A 158 7.74 -14.95 2.54
N ALA A 159 7.86 -15.30 1.25
CA ALA A 159 7.40 -16.59 0.75
C ALA A 159 8.15 -17.77 1.40
N VAL A 160 9.46 -17.64 1.63
CA VAL A 160 10.27 -18.66 2.32
C VAL A 160 9.83 -18.80 3.78
N LEU A 161 9.72 -17.70 4.51
CA LEU A 161 9.30 -17.72 5.92
C LEU A 161 7.88 -18.27 6.08
N SER A 162 6.97 -17.91 5.17
CA SER A 162 5.60 -18.44 5.15
C SER A 162 5.57 -19.96 5.01
N LYS A 163 6.45 -20.49 4.15
CA LYS A 163 6.60 -21.94 3.97
C LYS A 163 7.26 -22.62 5.18
N GLU A 164 8.25 -21.96 5.79
CA GLU A 164 8.98 -22.44 6.96
C GLU A 164 8.06 -22.57 8.19
N TYR A 165 7.27 -21.53 8.48
CA TYR A 165 6.35 -21.49 9.61
C TYR A 165 4.94 -22.02 9.29
N LYS A 166 4.67 -22.41 8.03
CA LYS A 166 3.34 -22.83 7.55
C LYS A 166 2.25 -21.78 7.82
N LEU A 167 2.62 -20.50 7.76
CA LEU A 167 1.74 -19.37 7.96
C LEU A 167 1.42 -18.70 6.61
N PRO A 168 0.27 -18.02 6.47
CA PRO A 168 -0.04 -17.28 5.27
C PRO A 168 0.97 -16.15 5.04
N ASN A 169 1.26 -15.86 3.76
CA ASN A 169 2.19 -14.79 3.43
C ASN A 169 1.75 -13.45 4.03
N PRO A 170 2.59 -12.78 4.83
CA PRO A 170 2.19 -11.54 5.50
C PRO A 170 1.95 -10.39 4.52
N LEU A 171 2.47 -10.47 3.29
CA LEU A 171 2.14 -9.53 2.21
C LEU A 171 0.68 -9.68 1.72
N ASN A 172 -0.01 -10.78 2.06
CA ASN A 172 -1.43 -10.94 1.74
C ASN A 172 -2.29 -9.83 2.36
N GLY A 173 -1.97 -9.37 3.57
CA GLY A 173 -2.74 -8.29 4.21
C GLY A 173 -2.65 -6.98 3.42
N VAL A 174 -1.48 -6.69 2.86
CA VAL A 174 -1.27 -5.51 2.01
C VAL A 174 -1.98 -5.68 0.66
N PHE A 175 -1.90 -6.88 0.09
CA PHE A 175 -2.58 -7.20 -1.15
C PHE A 175 -4.10 -7.04 -1.03
N LEU A 176 -4.72 -7.66 -0.02
CA LEU A 176 -6.17 -7.61 0.19
C LEU A 176 -6.67 -6.19 0.45
N SER A 177 -5.96 -5.41 1.26
CA SER A 177 -6.29 -4.00 1.52
C SER A 177 -6.29 -3.13 0.25
N ARG A 178 -5.55 -3.54 -0.80
CA ARG A 178 -5.47 -2.84 -2.09
C ARG A 178 -6.36 -3.46 -3.16
N VAL A 179 -6.81 -4.70 -2.98
CA VAL A 179 -7.65 -5.40 -3.96
C VAL A 179 -9.09 -4.89 -3.92
N ASP A 180 -9.55 -4.42 -2.75
CA ASP A 180 -10.91 -3.90 -2.55
C ASP A 180 -11.24 -2.66 -3.41
N SER A 181 -10.21 -1.96 -3.91
CA SER A 181 -10.37 -0.79 -4.79
C SER A 181 -10.35 -1.13 -6.29
N ILE A 182 -10.14 -2.39 -6.67
CA ILE A 182 -10.07 -2.84 -8.07
C ILE A 182 -11.29 -3.67 -8.44
N TYR A 183 -11.92 -3.36 -9.58
CA TYR A 183 -12.95 -4.21 -10.15
C TYR A 183 -12.36 -5.54 -10.59
N THR A 184 -12.90 -6.63 -10.04
CA THR A 184 -12.40 -8.00 -10.17
C THR A 184 -12.50 -8.60 -11.58
N THR A 185 -13.11 -7.85 -12.51
CA THR A 185 -13.20 -8.15 -13.94
C THR A 185 -12.01 -7.62 -14.75
N ASP A 186 -11.22 -6.70 -14.21
CA ASP A 186 -9.99 -6.24 -14.86
C ASP A 186 -8.80 -7.11 -14.42
N TYR A 187 -8.64 -8.25 -15.11
CA TYR A 187 -7.56 -9.19 -14.83
C TYR A 187 -6.16 -8.59 -15.07
N VAL A 188 -6.04 -7.56 -15.91
CA VAL A 188 -4.76 -6.88 -16.16
C VAL A 188 -4.40 -6.00 -14.97
N ALA A 189 -5.33 -5.17 -14.48
CA ALA A 189 -5.13 -4.37 -13.28
C ALA A 189 -4.88 -5.26 -12.05
N LEU A 190 -5.66 -6.33 -11.90
CA LEU A 190 -5.51 -7.28 -10.79
C LEU A 190 -4.16 -8.01 -10.82
N ALA A 191 -3.74 -8.52 -11.98
CA ALA A 191 -2.44 -9.16 -12.13
C ALA A 191 -1.29 -8.17 -11.95
N ARG A 192 -1.47 -6.92 -12.37
CA ARG A 192 -0.46 -5.85 -12.19
C ARG A 192 -0.27 -5.54 -10.72
N LEU A 193 -1.36 -5.39 -9.97
CA LEU A 193 -1.32 -5.20 -8.52
C LEU A 193 -0.69 -6.40 -7.81
N TYR A 194 -1.08 -7.62 -8.21
CA TYR A 194 -0.54 -8.84 -7.62
C TYR A 194 0.98 -8.93 -7.82
N LEU A 195 1.43 -8.73 -9.06
CA LEU A 195 2.84 -8.78 -9.39
C LEU A 195 3.61 -7.60 -8.81
N SER A 196 3.03 -6.42 -8.69
CA SER A 196 3.72 -5.28 -8.08
C SER A 196 4.06 -5.54 -6.61
N ILE A 197 3.24 -6.33 -5.91
CA ILE A 197 3.45 -6.68 -4.49
C ILE A 197 4.33 -7.91 -4.33
N PHE A 198 4.13 -8.96 -5.13
CA PHE A 198 4.81 -10.24 -4.93
C PHE A 198 6.03 -10.44 -5.85
N ASN A 199 6.09 -9.78 -7.00
CA ASN A 199 7.19 -9.89 -7.95
C ASN A 199 7.33 -8.65 -8.86
N PRO A 200 7.78 -7.51 -8.30
CA PRO A 200 7.82 -6.22 -9.00
C PRO A 200 8.67 -6.29 -10.28
N LYS A 201 9.69 -7.16 -10.31
CA LYS A 201 10.60 -7.33 -11.45
C LYS A 201 9.89 -7.77 -12.73
N ILE A 202 8.75 -8.45 -12.64
CA ILE A 202 7.98 -8.89 -13.82
C ILE A 202 6.66 -8.13 -13.99
N ALA A 203 6.36 -7.17 -13.13
CA ALA A 203 5.11 -6.40 -13.18
C ALA A 203 4.95 -5.66 -14.53
N TYR A 204 6.04 -5.28 -15.19
CA TYR A 204 5.98 -4.66 -16.52
C TYR A 204 5.48 -5.63 -17.62
N ARG A 205 5.61 -6.95 -17.43
CA ARG A 205 5.16 -7.97 -18.39
C ARG A 205 3.71 -8.42 -18.16
N THR A 206 2.99 -7.80 -17.22
CA THR A 206 1.65 -8.22 -16.82
C THR A 206 0.71 -8.38 -18.03
N GLU A 207 0.69 -7.42 -18.95
CA GLU A 207 -0.22 -7.47 -20.11
C GLU A 207 0.06 -8.67 -21.01
N ALA A 208 1.34 -8.96 -21.28
CA ALA A 208 1.74 -10.12 -22.07
C ALA A 208 1.37 -11.43 -21.36
N LEU A 209 1.56 -11.46 -20.03
CA LEU A 209 1.26 -12.61 -19.19
C LEU A 209 -0.26 -12.90 -19.15
N VAL A 210 -1.09 -11.87 -18.96
CA VAL A 210 -2.56 -12.03 -18.97
C VAL A 210 -3.06 -12.41 -20.36
N ARG A 211 -2.47 -11.86 -21.44
CA ARG A 211 -2.81 -12.27 -22.81
C ARG A 211 -2.50 -13.75 -23.09
N GLN A 212 -1.38 -14.27 -22.55
CA GLN A 212 -1.02 -15.67 -22.70
C GLN A 212 -2.01 -16.61 -22.00
N TYR A 213 -2.64 -16.14 -20.92
CA TYR A 213 -3.60 -16.90 -20.11
C TYR A 213 -5.06 -16.46 -20.36
N ARG A 214 -5.35 -15.83 -21.50
CA ARG A 214 -6.71 -15.37 -21.81
C ARG A 214 -7.70 -16.53 -21.83
N GLY A 215 -8.76 -16.45 -21.02
CA GLY A 215 -9.73 -17.52 -20.80
C GLY A 215 -9.32 -18.55 -19.72
N ASN A 216 -8.08 -18.50 -19.24
CA ASN A 216 -7.53 -19.35 -18.17
C ASN A 216 -6.94 -18.49 -17.04
N GLU A 217 -7.53 -17.33 -16.77
CA GLU A 217 -7.04 -16.38 -15.77
C GLU A 217 -7.02 -17.00 -14.36
N SER A 218 -7.97 -17.87 -14.04
CA SER A 218 -8.00 -18.67 -12.81
C SER A 218 -6.72 -19.49 -12.61
N GLU A 219 -6.23 -20.13 -13.67
CA GLU A 219 -5.00 -20.93 -13.62
C GLU A 219 -3.76 -20.05 -13.42
N LEU A 220 -3.72 -18.89 -14.07
CA LEU A 220 -2.66 -17.90 -13.89
C LEU A 220 -2.54 -17.50 -12.42
N PHE A 221 -3.65 -17.07 -11.81
CA PHE A 221 -3.64 -16.63 -10.42
C PHE A 221 -3.40 -17.78 -9.44
N ALA A 222 -3.86 -19.01 -9.73
CA ALA A 222 -3.52 -20.19 -8.93
C ALA A 222 -2.01 -20.50 -8.95
N LYS A 223 -1.36 -20.40 -10.11
CA LYS A 223 0.09 -20.57 -10.24
C LYS A 223 0.86 -19.49 -9.50
N LEU A 224 0.42 -18.23 -9.59
CA LEU A 224 1.03 -17.12 -8.84
C LEU A 224 0.84 -17.29 -7.33
N ALA A 225 -0.36 -17.64 -6.88
CA ALA A 225 -0.67 -17.94 -5.47
C ALA A 225 0.22 -19.05 -4.92
N SER A 226 0.33 -20.17 -5.64
CA SER A 226 1.19 -21.29 -5.25
C SER A 226 2.67 -20.88 -5.17
N LYS A 227 3.16 -20.13 -6.16
CA LYS A 227 4.57 -19.70 -6.23
C LYS A 227 4.98 -18.78 -5.08
N PHE A 228 4.10 -17.88 -4.65
CA PHE A 228 4.40 -16.90 -3.59
C PHE A 228 3.83 -17.28 -2.23
N HIS A 229 3.23 -18.47 -2.11
CA HIS A 229 2.46 -18.91 -0.93
C HIS A 229 1.45 -17.86 -0.47
N ALA A 230 0.81 -17.22 -1.45
CA ALA A 230 -0.03 -16.05 -1.29
C ALA A 230 -1.49 -16.37 -1.65
N VAL A 231 -2.41 -15.50 -1.26
CA VAL A 231 -3.84 -15.68 -1.49
C VAL A 231 -4.15 -15.61 -2.98
N ASN A 232 -4.98 -16.53 -3.49
CA ASN A 232 -5.51 -16.42 -4.84
C ASN A 232 -6.58 -15.32 -4.89
N PRO A 233 -6.36 -14.22 -5.66
CA PRO A 233 -7.30 -13.11 -5.69
C PRO A 233 -8.67 -13.49 -6.23
N LEU A 234 -8.75 -14.42 -7.18
CA LEU A 234 -10.04 -14.86 -7.74
C LEU A 234 -10.80 -15.77 -6.77
N ALA A 235 -10.10 -16.53 -5.93
CA ALA A 235 -10.74 -17.36 -4.91
C ALA A 235 -11.30 -16.52 -3.73
N HIS A 236 -10.63 -15.42 -3.40
CA HIS A 236 -11.05 -14.53 -2.30
C HIS A 236 -12.29 -13.70 -2.65
N VAL A 237 -12.42 -13.27 -3.90
CA VAL A 237 -13.57 -12.48 -4.37
C VAL A 237 -14.87 -13.29 -4.39
N VAL A 238 -14.80 -14.57 -4.75
CA VAL A 238 -15.97 -15.45 -4.80
C VAL A 238 -16.58 -15.65 -3.40
N SER A 239 -15.79 -15.60 -2.33
CA SER A 239 -16.33 -15.66 -0.95
C SER A 239 -17.06 -14.38 -0.54
N ASN A 240 -16.67 -13.20 -1.05
CA ASN A 240 -17.33 -11.93 -0.71
C ASN A 240 -18.60 -11.64 -1.53
N GLN A 241 -18.84 -12.35 -2.64
CA GLN A 241 -20.07 -12.20 -3.42
C GLN A 241 -21.21 -13.15 -3.00
N VAL A 242 -20.95 -14.18 -2.21
CA VAL A 242 -21.99 -15.17 -1.83
C VAL A 242 -22.81 -14.75 -0.60
N CYS A 243 -22.37 -13.77 0.19
CA CYS A 243 -23.08 -13.36 1.41
C CYS A 243 -24.07 -12.19 1.26
N ASN A 244 -24.27 -11.63 0.06
CA ASN A 244 -25.32 -10.63 -0.19
C ASN A 244 -26.51 -11.24 -0.94
N SER A 245 -27.12 -12.25 -0.34
CA SER A 245 -28.51 -12.60 -0.65
C SER A 245 -29.40 -12.01 0.45
N PRO A 246 -30.33 -11.08 0.15
CA PRO A 246 -31.26 -10.59 1.15
C PRO A 246 -32.15 -11.74 1.62
N THR A 247 -32.07 -12.02 2.91
CA THR A 247 -33.06 -12.76 3.68
C THR A 247 -34.45 -12.15 3.46
N LYS A 248 -35.37 -12.92 2.89
CA LYS A 248 -36.80 -12.73 3.08
C LYS A 248 -37.40 -13.98 3.71
N THR A 249 -37.39 -13.93 5.04
CA THR A 249 -38.44 -14.32 5.98
C THR A 249 -39.79 -14.73 5.36
N ASP A 250 -40.12 -16.00 5.58
CA ASP A 250 -41.38 -16.55 6.11
C ASP A 250 -42.74 -16.05 5.61
N ARG A 251 -43.54 -17.01 5.13
CA ARG A 251 -44.95 -17.19 5.57
C ARG A 251 -45.51 -18.56 5.17
N SER A 252 -45.64 -19.42 6.20
CA SER A 252 -46.84 -20.17 6.56
C SER A 252 -47.43 -21.19 5.56
N SER A 253 -47.27 -22.47 5.93
CA SER A 253 -48.34 -23.43 6.24
C SER A 253 -49.57 -23.46 5.33
N ILE A 254 -49.73 -24.52 4.52
CA ILE A 254 -51.00 -25.28 4.42
C ILE A 254 -50.70 -26.78 4.22
N GLN A 255 -51.36 -27.55 5.07
CA GLN A 255 -51.47 -29.00 5.19
C GLN A 255 -52.66 -29.49 4.35
N ALA A 256 -52.50 -30.56 3.55
CA ALA A 256 -53.57 -31.48 3.09
C ALA A 256 -52.93 -32.62 2.29
N GLN A 257 -52.84 -33.82 2.86
CA GLN A 257 -53.81 -34.93 2.74
C GLN A 257 -53.73 -35.71 1.42
N SER A 258 -53.29 -36.97 1.57
CA SER A 258 -53.44 -38.07 0.61
C SER A 258 -54.92 -38.32 0.25
N PRO A 259 -55.17 -38.95 -0.90
CA PRO A 259 -56.21 -39.97 -0.95
C PRO A 259 -55.67 -41.29 -1.51
N GLY A 260 -56.00 -42.38 -0.82
CA GLY A 260 -55.92 -43.72 -1.35
C GLY A 260 -56.91 -43.93 -2.49
N ILE A 261 -56.58 -44.85 -3.37
CA ILE A 261 -57.48 -45.39 -4.39
C ILE A 261 -57.54 -46.89 -4.12
N ALA A 262 -58.70 -47.33 -3.68
CA ALA A 262 -59.13 -48.72 -3.71
C ALA A 262 -60.56 -48.73 -4.27
N ALA A 263 -60.70 -49.29 -5.46
CA ALA A 263 -61.85 -50.03 -5.96
C ALA A 263 -61.38 -50.85 -7.15
#